data_AF-J9GT72-F1
#
_entry.id   AF-J9GT72-F1
#
_cell.length_a   1.000
_cell.length_b   1.000
_cell.length_c   1.000
_cell.angle_alpha   90.00
_cell.angle_beta   90.00
_cell.angle_gamma   90.00
#
_symmetry.space_group_name_H-M   'P 1'
#
loop_
_entity.id
_entity.type
_entity.pdbx_description
1 polymer ?
#
loop_
_entity_poly.entity_id
_entity_poly.type
_entity_poly.pdbx_seq_one_letter_code
_entity_poly.pdbx_strand_id
1 'polypeptide(L)'
;MNAVHTHTHTSSLQPSQQTTPVLAWSPVCEELWTRIAQLDTPGFFITAEIQEEGDSVPEEIFTYIAERLNAFQRGVTSRKFVFRSHEWRIYLTFFSTRQVVEERYALKNKVMKTKKR
;
A
#
# COMPACT_ATOMS: atom_id res chain seq x y z
N MET A 1 57.23 36.20 -3.61
CA MET A 1 57.42 34.80 -4.08
C MET A 1 57.31 33.88 -2.88
N ASN A 2 56.20 33.13 -2.80
CA ASN A 2 55.93 31.84 -2.12
C ASN A 2 56.25 31.73 -0.60
N ALA A 3 55.44 31.12 0.28
CA ALA A 3 54.29 30.23 0.13
C ALA A 3 53.41 30.31 1.41
N VAL A 4 52.10 30.25 1.24
CA VAL A 4 51.09 30.15 2.31
C VAL A 4 50.92 28.68 2.68
N HIS A 5 51.03 28.35 3.96
CA HIS A 5 50.60 27.08 4.51
C HIS A 5 49.13 27.19 4.95
N THR A 6 48.27 26.29 4.46
CA THR A 6 47.08 25.87 5.20
C THR A 6 46.74 24.43 4.84
N HIS A 7 46.90 23.53 5.80
CA HIS A 7 46.24 22.23 5.82
C HIS A 7 44.76 22.44 6.11
N THR A 8 43.85 21.87 5.30
CA THR A 8 42.59 21.36 5.85
C THR A 8 42.13 20.16 5.05
N HIS A 9 42.14 19.01 5.72
CA HIS A 9 41.62 17.73 5.28
C HIS A 9 40.09 17.78 5.38
N THR A 10 39.40 18.01 4.27
CA THR A 10 37.94 17.94 4.21
C THR A 10 37.53 16.52 3.84
N SER A 11 37.25 15.75 4.89
CA SER A 11 36.63 14.42 4.84
C SER A 11 35.30 14.50 4.10
N SER A 12 35.18 13.80 2.97
CA SER A 12 33.91 13.63 2.26
C SER A 12 32.97 12.77 3.10
N LEU A 13 31.89 13.37 3.58
CA LEU A 13 30.77 12.65 4.17
C LEU A 13 30.11 11.81 3.08
N GLN A 14 30.19 10.48 3.20
CA GLN A 14 29.31 9.57 2.49
C GLN A 14 27.85 9.88 2.87
N PRO A 15 26.89 9.89 1.93
CA PRO A 15 25.49 9.91 2.29
C PRO A 15 25.19 8.61 3.04
N SER A 16 24.75 8.79 4.29
CA SER A 16 24.28 7.75 5.19
C SER A 16 23.29 6.83 4.46
N GLN A 17 23.67 5.57 4.27
CA GLN A 17 22.72 4.51 4.00
C GLN A 17 21.81 4.41 5.23
N GLN A 18 20.65 5.06 5.17
CA GLN A 18 19.57 4.82 6.10
C GLN A 18 19.15 3.36 5.90
N THR A 19 19.56 2.53 6.83
CA THR A 19 19.12 1.14 6.92
C THR A 19 17.67 1.17 7.37
N THR A 20 16.75 1.20 6.41
CA THR A 20 15.33 1.03 6.67
C THR A 20 15.15 -0.31 7.37
N PRO A 21 14.59 -0.36 8.59
CA PRO A 21 14.36 -1.63 9.27
C PRO A 21 13.43 -2.48 8.40
N VAL A 22 13.72 -3.79 8.34
CA VAL A 22 13.18 -4.82 7.42
C VAL A 22 11.65 -5.03 7.54
N LEU A 23 10.95 -4.19 8.30
CA LEU A 23 9.51 -4.25 8.57
C LEU A 23 8.80 -2.88 8.48
N ALA A 24 9.51 -1.79 8.20
CA ALA A 24 8.88 -0.50 7.96
C ALA A 24 8.46 -0.40 6.50
N TRP A 25 7.17 -0.17 6.25
CA TRP A 25 6.71 0.23 4.93
C TRP A 25 7.40 1.53 4.53
N SER A 26 7.57 1.76 3.23
CA SER A 26 8.06 3.06 2.79
C SER A 26 7.07 4.15 3.23
N PRO A 27 7.54 5.39 3.45
CA PRO A 27 6.65 6.52 3.76
C PRO A 27 5.55 6.69 2.70
N VAL A 28 5.85 6.35 1.44
CA VAL A 28 4.91 6.42 0.32
C VAL A 28 3.80 5.37 0.46
N CYS A 29 4.16 4.14 0.86
CA CYS A 29 3.17 3.10 1.17
C CYS A 29 2.29 3.50 2.37
N GLU A 30 2.87 4.05 3.43
CA GLU A 30 2.10 4.50 4.61
C GLU A 30 1.09 5.60 4.26
N GLU A 31 1.51 6.57 3.44
CA GLU A 31 0.63 7.63 2.95
C GLU A 31 -0.51 7.04 2.09
N LEU A 32 -0.18 6.14 1.15
CA LEU A 32 -1.16 5.46 0.32
C LEU A 32 -2.20 4.71 1.16
N TRP A 33 -1.76 3.90 2.14
CA TRP A 33 -2.66 3.16 3.03
C TRP A 33 -3.57 4.08 3.83
N THR A 34 -2.99 5.15 4.38
CA THR A 34 -3.73 6.14 5.16
C THR A 34 -4.83 6.78 4.32
N ARG A 35 -4.52 7.12 3.05
CA ARG A 35 -5.48 7.73 2.14
C ARG A 35 -6.55 6.75 1.65
N ILE A 36 -6.19 5.50 1.34
CA ILE A 36 -7.18 4.46 1.00
C ILE A 36 -8.12 4.22 2.18
N ALA A 37 -7.61 4.17 3.41
CA ALA A 37 -8.42 3.96 4.62
C ALA A 37 -9.39 5.13 4.91
N GLN A 38 -9.12 6.33 4.39
CA GLN A 38 -9.99 7.49 4.51
C GLN A 38 -11.07 7.58 3.41
N LEU A 39 -11.03 6.73 2.39
CA LEU A 39 -12.04 6.72 1.34
C LEU A 39 -13.39 6.26 1.90
N ASP A 40 -14.46 6.94 1.48
CA ASP A 40 -15.81 6.43 1.70
C ASP A 40 -16.11 5.31 0.70
N THR A 41 -16.32 4.10 1.23
CA THR A 41 -16.56 2.88 0.44
C THR A 41 -17.91 2.27 0.82
N PRO A 42 -19.03 2.96 0.55
CA PRO A 42 -20.34 2.57 1.07
C PRO A 42 -20.74 1.18 0.57
N GLY A 43 -21.02 0.27 1.51
CA GLY A 43 -21.43 -1.10 1.19
C GLY A 43 -20.29 -2.05 0.82
N PHE A 44 -19.04 -1.58 0.89
CA PHE A 44 -17.86 -2.39 0.57
C PHE A 44 -16.75 -2.23 1.61
N PHE A 45 -16.03 -3.32 1.85
CA PHE A 45 -14.72 -3.36 2.48
C PHE A 45 -13.67 -3.64 1.39
N ILE A 46 -12.60 -2.86 1.35
CA ILE A 46 -11.57 -2.98 0.31
C ILE A 46 -10.28 -3.46 0.96
N THR A 47 -9.67 -4.51 0.41
CA THR A 47 -8.27 -4.82 0.67
C THR A 47 -7.44 -4.39 -0.53
N ALA A 48 -6.25 -3.85 -0.28
CA ALA A 48 -5.24 -3.68 -1.30
C ALA A 48 -4.02 -4.57 -0.97
N GLU A 49 -3.29 -5.00 -1.98
CA GLU A 49 -2.03 -5.74 -1.85
C GLU A 49 -1.06 -5.17 -2.88
N ILE A 50 0.00 -4.54 -2.39
CA ILE A 50 1.05 -3.93 -3.22
C ILE A 50 2.00 -5.05 -3.66
N GLN A 51 2.21 -5.19 -4.96
CA GLN A 51 3.18 -6.13 -5.55
C GLN A 51 4.43 -5.41 -6.04
N GLU A 52 4.22 -4.24 -6.65
CA GLU A 52 5.26 -3.36 -7.17
C GLU A 52 4.95 -1.98 -6.61
N GLU A 53 5.94 -1.37 -5.98
CA GLU A 53 5.90 -0.04 -5.36
C GLU A 53 6.62 0.95 -6.29
N GLY A 54 6.09 2.16 -6.39
CA GLY A 54 6.76 3.27 -7.07
C GLY A 54 7.14 4.39 -6.12
N ASP A 55 7.95 5.33 -6.63
CA ASP A 55 8.56 6.40 -5.83
C ASP A 55 7.57 7.45 -5.27
N SER A 56 6.33 7.50 -5.77
CA SER A 56 5.30 8.48 -5.35
C SER A 56 3.90 7.87 -5.31
N VAL A 57 3.02 8.41 -4.48
CA VAL A 57 1.61 7.95 -4.36
C VAL A 57 0.90 8.04 -5.71
N PRO A 58 0.30 6.95 -6.21
CA PRO A 58 -0.39 6.95 -7.50
C PRO A 58 -1.79 7.53 -7.36
N GLU A 59 -1.94 8.85 -7.54
CA GLU A 59 -3.23 9.57 -7.38
C GLU A 59 -4.41 8.95 -8.16
N GLU A 60 -4.13 8.36 -9.32
CA GLU A 60 -5.12 7.69 -10.16
C GLU A 60 -5.83 6.52 -9.46
N ILE A 61 -5.24 5.94 -8.42
CA ILE A 61 -5.83 4.82 -7.67
C ILE A 61 -7.15 5.21 -6.99
N PHE A 62 -7.25 6.46 -6.51
CA PHE A 62 -8.44 6.94 -5.81
C PHE A 62 -9.62 7.07 -6.76
N THR A 63 -9.38 7.64 -7.95
CA THR A 63 -10.36 7.68 -9.03
C THR A 63 -10.73 6.28 -9.50
N TYR A 64 -9.75 5.39 -9.66
CA TYR A 64 -9.97 4.00 -10.04
C TYR A 64 -10.89 3.27 -9.04
N ILE A 65 -10.66 3.43 -7.73
CA ILE A 65 -11.52 2.84 -6.69
C ILE A 65 -12.95 3.38 -6.80
N ALA A 66 -13.13 4.69 -6.94
CA ALA A 66 -14.44 5.31 -7.08
C ALA A 66 -15.19 4.81 -8.33
N GLU A 67 -14.50 4.68 -9.46
CA GLU A 67 -15.07 4.11 -10.69
C GLU A 67 -15.54 2.67 -10.51
N ARG A 68 -14.77 1.84 -9.77
CA ARG A 68 -15.16 0.47 -9.46
C ARG A 68 -16.38 0.41 -8.55
N LEU A 69 -16.45 1.26 -7.53
CA LEU A 69 -17.63 1.39 -6.67
C LEU A 69 -18.88 1.74 -7.49
N ASN A 70 -18.77 2.69 -8.43
CA ASN A 70 -19.87 3.03 -9.34
C ASN A 70 -20.21 1.89 -10.32
N ALA A 71 -19.22 1.10 -10.74
CA ALA A 71 -19.46 -0.05 -11.60
C ALA A 71 -20.25 -1.17 -10.92
N PHE A 72 -20.11 -1.35 -9.60
CA PHE A 72 -20.94 -2.29 -8.83
C PHE A 72 -22.41 -1.89 -8.81
N GLN A 73 -22.71 -0.60 -8.78
CA GLN A 73 -24.10 -0.12 -8.91
C GLN A 73 -24.70 -0.48 -10.29
N ARG A 74 -23.85 -0.69 -11.30
CA ARG A 74 -24.25 -1.11 -12.65
C ARG A 74 -24.23 -2.63 -12.86
N GLY A 75 -24.02 -3.43 -11.81
CA GLY A 75 -24.12 -4.89 -11.85
C GLY A 75 -22.82 -5.63 -12.20
N VAL A 76 -21.65 -4.98 -12.14
CA VAL A 76 -20.37 -5.71 -12.22
C VAL A 76 -20.25 -6.67 -11.02
N THR A 77 -19.82 -7.91 -11.26
CA THR A 77 -19.71 -8.94 -10.21
C THR A 77 -18.27 -9.30 -9.85
N SER A 78 -17.29 -8.90 -10.68
CA SER A 78 -15.86 -9.10 -10.42
C SER A 78 -15.43 -8.37 -9.15
N ARG A 79 -14.72 -9.05 -8.26
CA ARG A 79 -14.32 -8.49 -6.95
C ARG A 79 -12.84 -8.14 -6.85
N LYS A 80 -11.98 -8.83 -7.60
CA LYS A 80 -10.54 -8.61 -7.62
C LYS A 80 -10.14 -7.86 -8.88
N PHE A 81 -9.44 -6.76 -8.71
CA PHE A 81 -8.96 -5.90 -9.79
C PHE A 81 -7.46 -5.66 -9.63
N VAL A 82 -6.80 -5.36 -10.74
CA VAL A 82 -5.40 -4.95 -10.75
C VAL A 82 -5.37 -3.49 -11.17
N PHE A 83 -4.85 -2.65 -10.29
CA PHE A 83 -4.46 -1.29 -10.62
C PHE A 83 -2.98 -1.30 -11.06
N ARG A 84 -2.71 -0.62 -12.18
CA ARG A 84 -1.36 -0.45 -12.72
C ARG A 84 -1.19 1.01 -13.11
N SER A 85 -0.19 1.67 -12.56
CA SER A 85 0.18 3.05 -12.93
C SER A 85 1.67 3.24 -12.66
N HIS A 86 2.43 3.62 -13.69
CA HIS A 86 3.89 3.69 -13.65
C HIS A 86 4.51 2.39 -13.10
N GLU A 87 5.18 2.47 -11.94
CA GLU A 87 5.84 1.36 -11.24
C GLU A 87 4.90 0.63 -10.26
N TRP A 88 3.69 1.14 -10.06
CA TRP A 88 2.74 0.55 -9.13
C TRP A 88 2.00 -0.63 -9.75
N ARG A 89 1.94 -1.72 -9.00
CA ARG A 89 1.01 -2.82 -9.22
C ARG A 89 0.32 -3.17 -7.92
N ILE A 90 -0.99 -2.92 -7.87
CA ILE A 90 -1.78 -3.11 -6.65
C ILE A 90 -2.99 -3.99 -6.96
N TYR A 91 -3.13 -5.09 -6.23
CA TYR A 91 -4.33 -5.90 -6.26
C TYR A 91 -5.37 -5.33 -5.31
N LEU A 92 -6.52 -4.93 -5.82
CA LEU A 92 -7.65 -4.45 -5.04
C LEU A 92 -8.73 -5.53 -4.98
N THR A 93 -9.20 -5.88 -3.79
CA THR A 93 -10.33 -6.81 -3.62
C THR A 93 -11.46 -6.14 -2.86
N PHE A 94 -12.65 -6.14 -3.46
CA PHE A 94 -13.85 -5.51 -2.94
C PHE A 94 -14.79 -6.57 -2.35
N PHE A 95 -15.06 -6.46 -1.06
CA PHE A 95 -15.97 -7.33 -0.32
C PHE A 95 -17.25 -6.57 0.01
N SER A 96 -18.40 -7.05 -0.41
CA SER A 96 -19.67 -6.44 0.00
C SER A 96 -19.86 -6.60 1.51
N THR A 97 -20.27 -5.54 2.19
CA THR A 97 -20.61 -5.59 3.63
C THR A 97 -22.03 -6.11 3.87
N ARG A 98 -22.84 -6.25 2.82
CA ARG A 98 -24.26 -6.67 2.90
C ARG A 98 -24.52 -8.06 2.35
N GLN A 99 -23.54 -8.66 1.67
CA GLN A 99 -23.69 -9.98 1.05
C GLN A 99 -22.70 -10.96 1.66
N VAL A 100 -23.13 -12.22 1.76
CA VAL A 100 -22.26 -13.30 2.23
C VAL A 100 -21.10 -13.44 1.25
N VAL A 101 -19.89 -13.29 1.79
CA VAL A 101 -18.64 -13.52 1.06
C VAL A 101 -18.52 -15.02 0.77
N GLU A 102 -18.21 -15.40 -0.48
CA GLU A 102 -18.02 -16.81 -0.85
C GLU A 102 -16.90 -17.44 0.00
N GLU A 103 -16.99 -18.72 0.31
CA GLU A 103 -16.09 -19.39 1.27
C GLU A 103 -14.59 -19.24 0.92
N ARG A 104 -14.25 -19.22 -0.38
CA ARG A 104 -12.86 -19.00 -0.84
C ARG A 104 -12.26 -17.66 -0.42
N TYR A 105 -13.10 -16.73 0.00
CA TYR A 105 -12.75 -15.39 0.46
C TYR A 105 -13.11 -15.17 1.93
N ALA A 106 -13.72 -16.15 2.60
CA ALA A 106 -14.06 -16.02 4.00
C ALA A 106 -12.78 -15.96 4.84
N LEU A 107 -12.65 -14.91 5.64
CA LEU A 107 -11.59 -14.85 6.64
C LEU A 107 -11.91 -15.87 7.74
N LYS A 108 -11.30 -17.05 7.66
CA LYS A 108 -11.47 -18.10 8.67
C LYS A 108 -10.60 -17.78 9.87
N ASN A 109 -11.20 -17.22 10.93
CA ASN A 109 -10.52 -17.04 12.21
C ASN A 109 -10.03 -18.40 12.72
N LYS A 110 -8.70 -18.57 12.82
CA LYS A 110 -8.09 -19.75 13.44
C LYS A 110 -8.16 -19.59 14.96
N VAL A 111 -9.15 -20.19 15.60
CA VAL A 111 -9.20 -20.24 17.08
C VAL A 111 -7.98 -21.03 17.57
N MET A 112 -7.01 -20.35 18.17
CA MET A 112 -5.91 -20.99 18.88
C MET A 112 -6.48 -21.65 20.14
N LYS A 113 -6.66 -22.97 20.12
CA LYS A 113 -7.01 -23.73 21.32
C LYS A 113 -5.81 -23.75 22.25
N THR A 114 -5.82 -22.92 23.29
CA THR A 114 -4.88 -23.06 24.41
C THR A 114 -5.10 -24.41 25.08
N LYS A 115 -4.14 -25.32 25.00
CA LYS A 115 -4.10 -26.50 25.88
C LYS A 115 -3.85 -26.00 27.30
N LYS A 116 -4.87 -26.04 28.17
CA LYS A 116 -4.66 -25.95 29.62
C LYS A 116 -3.78 -27.14 30.03
N ARG A 117 -2.60 -26.86 30.59
CA ARG A 117 -1.79 -27.83 31.31
C ARG A 117 -2.35 -27.99 32.71
#